data_AF-A0A1F2T8E5-F1
#
_entry.id   AF-A0A1F2T8E5-F1
#
_cell.length_a   1.000
_cell.length_b   1.000
_cell.length_c   1.000
_cell.angle_alpha   90.00
_cell.angle_beta   90.00
_cell.angle_gamma   90.00
#
_symmetry.space_group_name_H-M   'P 1'
#
loop_
_entity.id
_entity.type
_entity.pdbx_description
1 polymer ?
#
loop_
_entity_poly.entity_id
_entity_poly.type
_entity_poly.pdbx_seq_one_letter_code
_entity_poly.pdbx_strand_id
1 'polypeptide(L)'
;MPPTIRAAALLLAVVLSPVPLSAQAPRRAPSPATAQEPPGKEILSRKCFQCHAMSMWTSLRQDRKQWEAVLYRMVGRGALWTEAEINAMADYLAELRGPQVNSASAKSSGETSPKQREGGPKPQIPNPKAPSAL
;
A
#
# COMPACT_ATOMS: atom_id res chain seq x y z
N MET A 1 17.72 79.58 -8.63
CA MET A 1 16.99 78.61 -7.79
C MET A 1 15.69 79.24 -7.29
N PRO A 2 14.54 78.55 -7.38
CA PRO A 2 13.20 79.09 -7.10
C PRO A 2 12.73 78.67 -5.67
N PRO A 3 11.42 78.68 -5.28
CA PRO A 3 10.87 79.56 -4.23
C PRO A 3 10.13 78.78 -3.11
N THR A 4 9.69 79.44 -2.03
CA THR A 4 8.64 78.89 -1.11
C THR A 4 7.91 80.08 -0.47
N ILE A 5 6.70 80.50 -0.84
CA ILE A 5 5.34 79.92 -0.88
C ILE A 5 4.78 79.53 0.49
N ARG A 6 3.64 80.18 0.76
CA ARG A 6 2.87 80.34 1.98
C ARG A 6 2.22 79.06 2.52
N ALA A 7 1.96 79.13 3.83
CA ALA A 7 1.16 78.22 4.63
C ALA A 7 -0.18 77.80 4.02
N ALA A 8 -0.58 76.56 4.31
CA ALA A 8 -1.97 76.19 4.55
C ALA A 8 -1.98 74.84 5.29
N ALA A 9 -2.08 74.89 6.61
CA ALA A 9 -2.53 73.76 7.40
C ALA A 9 -4.05 73.66 7.23
N LEU A 10 -4.54 72.57 6.64
CA LEU A 10 -5.92 72.17 6.74
C LEU A 10 -5.96 70.70 7.18
N LEU A 11 -6.35 70.54 8.44
CA LEU A 11 -6.77 69.31 9.07
C LEU A 11 -7.94 68.71 8.29
N LEU A 12 -7.83 67.44 7.90
CA LEU A 12 -8.97 66.62 7.50
C LEU A 12 -8.91 65.31 8.28
N ALA A 13 -9.90 65.18 9.16
CA ALA A 13 -10.09 64.08 10.09
C ALA A 13 -10.22 62.74 9.35
N VAL A 14 -9.31 61.82 9.64
CA VAL A 14 -9.43 60.42 9.19
C VAL A 14 -10.37 59.72 10.16
N VAL A 15 -11.55 59.38 9.64
CA VAL A 15 -12.62 58.67 10.33
C VAL A 15 -12.16 57.26 10.70
N LEU A 16 -12.13 56.97 12.00
CA LEU A 16 -11.81 55.66 12.56
C LEU A 16 -12.99 54.70 12.32
N SER A 17 -12.96 53.91 11.24
CA SER A 17 -13.88 52.77 11.06
C SER A 17 -13.26 51.48 11.60
N PRO A 18 -13.90 50.78 12.55
CA PRO A 18 -13.49 49.43 12.89
C PRO A 18 -13.95 48.47 11.80
N VAL A 19 -12.99 47.82 11.14
CA VAL A 19 -13.25 46.70 10.23
C VAL A 19 -13.67 45.49 11.06
N PRO A 20 -14.88 44.92 10.90
CA PRO A 20 -15.20 43.65 11.54
C PRO A 20 -14.37 42.54 10.89
N LEU A 21 -13.40 42.01 11.63
CA LEU A 21 -12.61 40.84 11.25
C LEU A 21 -13.50 39.58 11.29
N SER A 22 -14.30 39.37 10.25
CA SER A 22 -14.98 38.09 10.02
C SER A 22 -13.99 37.11 9.40
N ALA A 23 -13.18 36.47 10.25
CA ALA A 23 -12.37 35.32 9.87
C ALA A 23 -13.23 34.05 9.81
N GLN A 24 -14.11 33.96 8.81
CA GLN A 24 -14.73 32.68 8.45
C GLN A 24 -13.82 32.00 7.42
N ALA A 25 -12.82 31.27 7.90
CA ALA A 25 -12.12 30.31 7.06
C ALA A 25 -13.15 29.27 6.56
N PRO A 26 -13.24 28.98 5.25
CA PRO A 26 -14.08 27.90 4.79
C PRO A 26 -13.56 26.60 5.40
N ARG A 27 -14.32 26.03 6.34
CA ARG A 27 -14.14 24.63 6.74
C ARG A 27 -14.40 23.82 5.48
N ARG A 28 -13.32 23.32 4.87
CA ARG A 28 -13.42 22.35 3.79
C ARG A 28 -13.99 21.09 4.42
N ALA A 29 -15.29 20.86 4.23
CA ALA A 29 -15.89 19.58 4.54
C ALA A 29 -15.16 18.51 3.73
N PRO A 30 -14.80 17.36 4.31
CA PRO A 30 -14.35 16.23 3.53
C PRO A 30 -15.54 15.81 2.66
N SER A 31 -15.49 16.11 1.36
CA SER A 31 -16.37 15.45 0.40
C SER A 31 -16.10 13.95 0.49
N PRO A 32 -17.13 13.09 0.55
CA PRO A 32 -16.93 11.66 0.40
C PRO A 32 -16.36 11.48 -1.00
N ALA A 33 -15.07 11.20 -1.07
CA ALA A 33 -14.42 10.90 -2.32
C ALA A 33 -15.04 9.60 -2.85
N THR A 34 -16.03 9.71 -3.74
CA THR A 34 -16.19 8.75 -4.82
C THR A 34 -15.07 8.99 -5.82
N ALA A 35 -13.82 8.97 -5.35
CA ALA A 35 -12.68 8.78 -6.21
C ALA A 35 -12.77 7.32 -6.61
N GLN A 36 -13.11 7.05 -7.87
CA GLN A 36 -12.84 5.75 -8.45
C GLN A 36 -11.34 5.52 -8.27
N GLU A 37 -10.98 4.67 -7.31
CA GLU A 37 -9.60 4.32 -7.03
C GLU A 37 -8.98 3.79 -8.34
N PRO A 38 -7.76 4.24 -8.73
CA PRO A 38 -7.11 3.82 -9.96
C PRO A 38 -7.07 2.29 -10.09
N PRO A 39 -7.10 1.77 -11.32
CA PRO A 39 -7.11 0.32 -11.53
C PRO A 39 -5.89 -0.32 -10.88
N GLY A 40 -6.05 -1.51 -10.30
CA GLY A 40 -5.00 -2.19 -9.52
C GLY A 40 -3.64 -2.28 -10.23
N LYS A 41 -3.64 -2.39 -11.57
CA LYS A 41 -2.43 -2.32 -12.42
C LYS A 41 -1.64 -1.03 -12.24
N GLU A 42 -2.31 0.12 -12.22
CA GLU A 42 -1.66 1.43 -12.11
C GLU A 42 -1.13 1.69 -10.70
N ILE A 43 -1.85 1.22 -9.68
CA ILE A 43 -1.36 1.27 -8.30
C ILE A 43 -0.11 0.40 -8.16
N LEU A 44 -0.17 -0.84 -8.66
CA LEU A 44 0.95 -1.77 -8.63
C LEU A 44 2.19 -1.18 -9.30
N SER A 45 2.05 -0.59 -10.50
CA SER A 45 3.18 -0.03 -11.23
C SER A 45 3.83 1.17 -10.53
N ARG A 46 3.03 2.02 -9.88
CA ARG A 46 3.53 3.19 -9.15
C ARG A 46 4.12 2.85 -7.79
N LYS A 47 3.56 1.85 -7.08
CA LYS A 47 3.87 1.60 -5.67
C LYS A 47 4.75 0.39 -5.42
N CYS A 48 4.53 -0.71 -6.15
CA CYS A 48 5.15 -1.99 -5.81
C CYS A 48 6.64 -2.07 -6.17
N PHE A 49 7.11 -1.25 -7.12
CA PHE A 49 8.51 -1.23 -7.59
C PHE A 49 9.41 -0.23 -6.87
N GLN A 50 8.89 0.45 -5.84
CA GLN A 50 9.67 1.44 -5.10
C GLN A 50 10.75 0.80 -4.22
N CYS A 51 10.60 -0.48 -3.83
CA CYS A 51 11.51 -1.13 -2.89
C CYS A 51 12.21 -2.38 -3.45
N HIS A 52 11.63 -3.08 -4.44
CA HIS A 52 12.25 -4.25 -5.04
C HIS A 52 11.77 -4.48 -6.48
N ALA A 53 12.53 -5.27 -7.24
CA ALA A 53 12.19 -5.61 -8.61
C ALA A 53 11.00 -6.58 -8.70
N MET A 54 10.37 -6.61 -9.88
CA MET A 54 9.23 -7.49 -10.19
C MET A 54 9.60 -8.99 -10.14
N SER A 55 10.87 -9.32 -10.42
CA SER A 55 11.39 -10.69 -10.40
C SER A 55 11.20 -11.41 -9.07
N MET A 56 11.03 -10.67 -7.97
CA MET A 56 10.80 -11.22 -6.62
C MET A 56 9.43 -11.91 -6.48
N TRP A 57 8.45 -11.55 -7.31
CA TRP A 57 7.08 -12.07 -7.17
C TRP A 57 6.52 -12.66 -8.46
N THR A 58 7.13 -12.43 -9.62
CA THR A 58 6.67 -12.96 -10.92
C THR A 58 6.87 -14.46 -11.11
N SER A 59 7.40 -15.19 -10.14
CA SER A 59 7.32 -16.66 -10.12
C SER A 59 6.12 -17.16 -9.32
N LEU A 60 5.58 -16.34 -8.42
CA LEU A 60 4.50 -16.72 -7.53
C LEU A 60 3.18 -16.88 -8.29
N ARG A 61 2.38 -17.84 -7.83
CA ARG A 61 1.00 -18.10 -8.23
C ARG A 61 0.21 -18.23 -6.95
N GLN A 62 -0.71 -17.30 -6.72
CA GLN A 62 -1.41 -17.16 -5.46
C GLN A 62 -2.86 -16.79 -5.76
N ASP A 63 -3.79 -17.24 -4.92
CA ASP A 63 -5.14 -16.71 -4.93
C ASP A 63 -5.18 -15.27 -4.41
N ARG A 64 -6.34 -14.61 -4.53
CA ARG A 64 -6.53 -13.23 -4.08
C ARG A 64 -6.15 -13.01 -2.62
N LYS A 65 -6.59 -13.90 -1.72
CA LYS A 65 -6.36 -13.77 -0.28
C LYS A 65 -4.86 -13.93 0.04
N GLN A 66 -4.19 -14.83 -0.65
CA GLN A 66 -2.75 -15.03 -0.54
C GLN A 66 -1.98 -13.81 -1.08
N TRP A 67 -2.41 -13.20 -2.19
CA TRP A 67 -1.83 -11.96 -2.69
C TRP A 67 -2.02 -10.79 -1.73
N GLU A 68 -3.21 -10.64 -1.17
CA GLU A 68 -3.50 -9.65 -0.13
C GLU A 68 -2.57 -9.80 1.08
N ALA A 69 -2.35 -11.04 1.55
CA ALA A 69 -1.41 -11.30 2.64
C ALA A 69 0.05 -10.94 2.28
N VAL A 70 0.47 -11.15 1.02
CA VAL A 70 1.78 -10.70 0.54
C VAL A 70 1.90 -9.17 0.57
N LEU A 71 0.86 -8.46 0.14
CA LEU A 71 0.82 -6.99 0.16
C LEU A 71 0.87 -6.44 1.59
N TYR A 72 0.12 -7.01 2.53
CA TYR A 72 0.22 -6.62 3.95
C TYR A 72 1.60 -6.90 4.54
N ARG A 73 2.31 -7.92 4.06
CA ARG A 73 3.72 -8.15 4.45
C ARG A 73 4.65 -7.05 3.94
N MET A 74 4.29 -6.31 2.89
CA MET A 74 5.03 -5.12 2.46
C MET A 74 4.68 -3.90 3.31
N VAL A 75 3.42 -3.77 3.73
CA VAL A 75 3.01 -2.75 4.71
C VAL A 75 3.81 -2.89 6.00
N GLY A 76 3.95 -4.12 6.51
CA GLY A 76 4.81 -4.41 7.67
C GLY A 76 6.30 -4.13 7.47
N ARG A 77 6.74 -3.90 6.22
CA ARG A 77 8.11 -3.47 5.87
C ARG A 77 8.22 -1.98 5.54
N GLY A 78 7.17 -1.21 5.78
CA GLY A 78 7.16 0.25 5.63
C GLY A 78 6.41 0.76 4.39
N ALA A 79 5.69 -0.09 3.66
CA ALA A 79 4.85 0.38 2.56
C ALA A 79 3.61 1.15 3.08
N LEU A 80 3.39 2.35 2.56
CA LEU A 80 2.29 3.23 2.97
C LEU A 80 1.14 3.15 1.96
N TRP A 81 0.32 2.09 2.09
CA TRP A 81 -0.80 1.79 1.19
C TRP A 81 -2.12 1.76 1.96
N THR A 82 -3.20 2.22 1.32
CA THR A 82 -4.55 2.12 1.90
C THR A 82 -5.11 0.71 1.70
N GLU A 83 -6.12 0.36 2.48
CA GLU A 83 -6.83 -0.91 2.32
C GLU A 83 -7.48 -1.03 0.93
N ALA A 84 -8.03 0.07 0.39
CA ALA A 84 -8.61 0.11 -0.95
C ALA A 84 -7.54 -0.18 -2.03
N GLU A 85 -6.36 0.43 -1.91
CA GLU A 85 -5.23 0.19 -2.81
C GLU A 85 -4.74 -1.26 -2.74
N ILE A 86 -4.65 -1.83 -1.54
CA ILE A 86 -4.26 -3.23 -1.31
C ILE A 86 -5.26 -4.17 -1.96
N ASN A 87 -6.56 -3.95 -1.75
CA ASN A 87 -7.61 -4.76 -2.36
C ASN A 87 -7.55 -4.70 -3.89
N ALA A 88 -7.44 -3.50 -4.47
CA ALA A 88 -7.33 -3.33 -5.92
C ALA A 88 -6.09 -4.03 -6.50
N MET A 89 -4.94 -3.95 -5.82
CA MET A 89 -3.74 -4.68 -6.23
C MET A 89 -3.88 -6.20 -6.07
N ALA A 90 -4.53 -6.67 -5.00
CA ALA A 90 -4.75 -8.10 -4.76
C ALA A 90 -5.65 -8.72 -5.82
N ASP A 91 -6.72 -8.02 -6.22
CA ASP A 91 -7.61 -8.42 -7.31
C ASP A 91 -6.83 -8.53 -8.62
N TYR A 92 -6.08 -7.48 -8.97
CA TYR A 92 -5.27 -7.47 -10.19
C TYR A 92 -4.20 -8.57 -10.22
N LEU A 93 -3.52 -8.81 -9.10
CA LEU A 93 -2.51 -9.86 -8.99
C LEU A 93 -3.13 -11.26 -9.07
N ALA A 94 -4.33 -11.47 -8.52
CA ALA A 94 -5.03 -12.74 -8.64
C ALA A 94 -5.46 -13.04 -10.08
N GLU A 95 -5.92 -12.03 -10.83
CA GLU A 95 -6.24 -12.18 -12.25
C GLU A 95 -5.00 -12.50 -13.09
N LEU A 96 -3.90 -11.77 -12.85
CA LEU A 96 -2.66 -11.95 -13.59
C LEU A 96 -1.92 -13.24 -13.21
N ARG A 97 -1.92 -13.57 -11.91
CA ARG A 97 -1.06 -14.55 -11.25
C ARG A 97 -1.83 -15.49 -10.32
N GLY A 98 -3.05 -15.84 -10.70
CA GLY A 98 -3.87 -16.83 -10.00
C GLY A 98 -3.21 -18.22 -9.96
N PRO A 99 -3.72 -19.13 -9.10
CA PRO A 99 -3.32 -20.52 -9.11
C PRO A 99 -3.54 -21.12 -10.49
N GLN A 100 -2.56 -21.87 -10.99
CA GLN A 100 -2.77 -22.65 -12.19
C GLN A 100 -3.69 -23.82 -11.79
N VAL A 101 -4.97 -23.71 -12.10
CA VAL A 101 -5.82 -24.92 -12.14
C VAL A 101 -5.21 -25.78 -13.23
N ASN A 102 -4.48 -26.82 -12.85
CA ASN A 102 -3.98 -27.77 -13.82
C ASN A 102 -5.21 -28.36 -14.52
N SER A 103 -5.46 -27.96 -15.77
CA SER A 103 -6.34 -28.70 -16.68
C SER A 103 -5.84 -30.15 -16.91
N ALA A 104 -4.70 -30.52 -16.32
CA ALA A 104 -4.17 -31.89 -16.22
C ALA A 104 -4.45 -32.60 -14.86
N SER A 105 -4.84 -31.91 -13.78
CA SER A 105 -5.23 -32.55 -12.50
C SER A 105 -6.73 -32.83 -12.38
N ALA A 106 -7.56 -32.34 -13.31
CA ALA A 106 -8.97 -32.70 -13.39
C ALA A 106 -9.24 -34.10 -14.01
N LYS A 107 -8.20 -34.77 -14.56
CA LYS A 107 -8.24 -36.18 -15.02
C LYS A 107 -7.34 -37.09 -14.16
N SER A 108 -7.35 -36.96 -12.83
CA SER A 108 -6.72 -37.96 -11.95
C SER A 108 -7.25 -37.90 -10.51
N SER A 109 -8.46 -37.40 -10.30
CA SER A 109 -9.14 -37.51 -9.01
C SER A 109 -10.40 -38.33 -9.20
N GLY A 110 -10.16 -39.62 -9.44
CA GLY A 110 -11.18 -40.61 -9.69
C GLY A 110 -10.55 -41.98 -9.90
N GLU A 111 -9.70 -42.43 -8.97
CA GLU A 111 -9.48 -43.87 -8.73
C GLU A 111 -8.76 -44.07 -7.37
N THR A 112 -9.55 -44.50 -6.40
CA THR A 112 -9.24 -45.30 -5.20
C THR A 112 -7.92 -45.16 -4.43
N SER A 113 -8.08 -44.86 -3.13
CA SER A 113 -7.16 -45.34 -2.08
C SER A 113 -7.13 -46.87 -2.05
N PRO A 114 -5.94 -47.47 -1.83
CA PRO A 114 -5.86 -48.37 -0.69
C PRO A 114 -4.56 -48.22 0.13
N LYS A 115 -4.76 -48.11 1.45
CA LYS A 115 -4.15 -48.93 2.51
C LYS A 115 -2.65 -49.32 2.41
N GLN A 116 -1.87 -48.74 3.34
CA GLN A 116 -0.74 -49.32 4.09
C GLN A 116 0.47 -49.90 3.34
N ARG A 117 1.65 -49.33 3.63
CA ARG A 117 2.82 -50.13 4.01
C ARG A 117 3.73 -49.34 4.95
N GLU A 118 4.03 -50.00 6.06
CA GLU A 118 4.99 -49.61 7.09
C GLU A 118 6.43 -49.57 6.55
N GLY A 119 7.28 -48.78 7.22
CA GLY A 119 8.73 -49.02 7.30
C GLY A 119 9.63 -48.17 6.40
N GLY A 120 10.27 -47.16 6.99
CA GLY A 120 11.42 -46.46 6.39
C GLY A 120 12.08 -45.50 7.39
N PRO A 121 13.42 -45.47 7.50
CA PRO A 121 14.11 -45.13 8.74
C PRO A 121 14.15 -43.63 9.03
N LYS A 122 14.10 -43.31 10.33
CA LYS A 122 14.30 -41.97 10.89
C LYS A 122 15.73 -41.48 10.61
N PRO A 123 15.95 -40.31 9.99
CA PRO A 123 17.27 -39.70 9.90
C PRO A 123 17.76 -39.32 11.31
N GLN A 124 18.90 -39.86 11.73
CA GLN A 124 19.57 -39.46 12.97
C GLN A 124 20.37 -38.19 12.70
N ILE A 125 19.95 -37.08 13.32
CA ILE A 125 20.71 -35.83 13.35
C ILE A 125 21.69 -35.94 14.52
N PRO A 126 23.02 -35.94 14.32
CA PRO A 126 23.96 -35.88 15.43
C PRO A 126 23.88 -34.52 16.12
N ASN A 127 23.64 -34.57 17.43
CA ASN A 127 23.52 -33.44 18.34
C ASN A 127 24.91 -32.82 18.62
N PRO A 128 25.14 -31.53 18.35
CA PRO A 128 26.37 -30.86 18.76
C PRO A 128 26.24 -30.40 20.21
N LYS A 129 26.80 -31.15 21.16
CA LYS A 129 27.10 -30.62 22.49
C LYS A 129 28.38 -31.20 23.06
N ALA A 130 29.43 -30.39 23.08
CA ALA A 130 30.48 -30.47 24.08
C ALA A 130 30.79 -29.04 24.57
N PRO A 131 30.83 -28.79 25.89
CA PRO A 131 31.11 -27.48 26.46
C PRO A 131 32.61 -27.16 26.49
N SER A 132 32.89 -25.86 26.48
CA SER A 132 34.19 -25.23 26.72
C SER A 132 34.86 -25.71 28.00
N ALA A 133 36.18 -25.93 27.94
CA ALA A 133 37.07 -25.88 29.10
C ALA A 133 38.51 -25.56 28.66
N LEU A 134 38.99 -24.44 29.22
CA LEU A 134 40.35 -24.03 29.59
C LEU A 134 41.49 -24.17 28.56
#